data_AF-A0A194YMN6-F1
#
_entry.id   AF-A0A194YMN6-F1
#
_cell.length_a   1.000
_cell.length_b   1.000
_cell.length_c   1.000
_cell.angle_alpha   90.00
_cell.angle_beta   90.00
_cell.angle_gamma   90.00
#
_symmetry.space_group_name_H-M   'P 1'
#
loop_
_entity.id
_entity.type
_entity.pdbx_description
1 polymer ?
#
loop_
_entity_poly.entity_id
_entity_poly.type
_entity_poly.pdbx_seq_one_letter_code
_entity_poly.pdbx_strand_id
1 'polypeptide(L)'
;MEGYVVCCINFQLQYNFYFCEARLEAMMYSNPTDCSMVNGICLRHYPRHMLQIFSLKLAKIPVGAGKVELYGYIAARDELEPFLNYVVNISRDDPFTVEQGSLINMAPKRGIRLDYGTLIEYDMKIKTGEQEKDDLQLIDGVSVIGLMGTVDRSVFTSRIIGDYGAIDISASRLDRAVEVTVEVTVSEVQDIFHLCLGCFISGLHEEIRLFDGTIGEPRGLKRYVVAVVMGTQMDLKFKVDAESSGCSEHCCSFTAHQHGHADQLIKTDFASFLVKVTRSVLPNKKNLFGAPAKRVE
;
A
#
# COMPACT_ATOMS: atom_id res chain seq x y z
N MET A 1 1.83 18.75 24.26
CA MET A 1 3.08 19.46 23.93
C MET A 1 3.33 19.22 22.44
N GLU A 2 3.21 20.31 21.69
CA GLU A 2 3.53 20.53 20.27
C GLU A 2 3.13 19.42 19.27
N GLY A 3 1.93 19.60 18.69
CA GLY A 3 1.54 18.88 17.48
C GLY A 3 2.39 19.36 16.32
N TYR A 4 3.25 18.49 15.81
CA TYR A 4 3.97 18.74 14.57
C TYR A 4 2.95 18.77 13.43
N VAL A 5 2.77 19.96 12.85
CA VAL A 5 2.02 20.16 11.63
C VAL A 5 2.74 19.38 10.53
N VAL A 6 2.21 18.22 10.13
CA VAL A 6 2.49 17.67 8.81
C VAL A 6 1.98 18.71 7.84
N CYS A 7 2.90 19.50 7.29
CA CYS A 7 2.55 20.59 6.41
C CYS A 7 2.15 19.99 5.07
N CYS A 8 0.84 19.75 4.89
CA CYS A 8 0.22 19.66 3.57
C CYS A 8 0.34 21.04 2.92
N ILE A 9 1.56 21.38 2.48
CA ILE A 9 1.76 22.60 1.70
C ILE A 9 1.28 22.28 0.30
N ASN A 10 0.14 22.84 -0.07
CA ASN A 10 -0.31 22.88 -1.46
C ASN A 10 0.71 23.71 -2.24
N PHE A 11 1.65 23.02 -2.87
CA PHE A 11 2.63 23.62 -3.75
C PHE A 11 2.12 23.51 -5.19
N GLN A 12 1.73 24.63 -5.81
CA GLN A 12 1.72 24.72 -7.27
C GLN A 12 3.18 24.84 -7.76
N LEU A 13 3.87 23.71 -7.86
CA LEU A 13 5.19 23.67 -8.49
C LEU A 13 5.03 23.36 -9.98
N GLN A 14 5.43 24.28 -10.85
CA GLN A 14 5.67 24.00 -12.27
C GLN A 14 6.95 23.16 -12.41
N TYR A 15 6.88 21.87 -12.09
CA TYR A 15 7.79 20.88 -12.65
C TYR A 15 7.08 20.18 -13.80
N ASN A 16 7.81 19.87 -14.89
CA ASN A 16 7.32 18.96 -15.91
C ASN A 16 7.18 17.57 -15.30
N PHE A 17 6.05 17.30 -14.65
CA PHE A 17 5.73 15.98 -14.13
C PHE A 17 5.41 15.08 -15.32
N TYR A 18 6.26 14.09 -15.55
CA TYR A 18 5.94 13.00 -16.47
C TYR A 18 4.82 12.18 -15.82
N PHE A 19 3.66 12.08 -16.49
CA PHE A 19 2.49 11.27 -16.07
C PHE A 19 2.70 9.76 -16.29
N CYS A 20 3.94 9.29 -16.29
CA CYS A 20 4.23 7.89 -16.48
C CYS A 20 3.94 7.11 -15.19
N GLU A 21 3.41 5.91 -15.33
CA GLU A 21 3.31 4.94 -14.24
C GLU A 21 4.71 4.44 -13.84
N ALA A 22 4.87 4.10 -12.56
CA ALA A 22 6.07 3.46 -12.06
C ALA A 22 6.39 2.19 -12.86
N ARG A 23 7.63 2.08 -13.35
CA ARG A 23 8.14 0.93 -14.13
C ARG A 23 8.75 -0.13 -13.24
N LEU A 24 9.20 0.27 -12.05
CA LEU A 24 9.74 -0.66 -11.08
C LEU A 24 8.60 -1.48 -10.46
N GLU A 25 8.77 -2.80 -10.50
CA GLU A 25 7.85 -3.76 -9.88
C GLU A 25 8.24 -4.05 -8.42
N ALA A 26 7.32 -4.62 -7.65
CA ALA A 26 7.66 -5.24 -6.37
C ALA A 26 8.58 -6.46 -6.55
N MET A 27 9.20 -6.92 -5.47
CA MET A 27 10.00 -8.14 -5.37
C MET A 27 11.29 -8.14 -6.18
N MET A 28 11.75 -6.98 -6.67
CA MET A 28 12.90 -6.85 -7.56
C MET A 28 14.20 -7.50 -7.05
N TYR A 29 14.43 -7.48 -5.75
CA TYR A 29 15.60 -8.06 -5.08
C TYR A 29 15.22 -9.20 -4.15
N SER A 30 14.19 -9.97 -4.51
CA SER A 30 13.75 -11.14 -3.75
C SER A 30 14.72 -12.31 -3.82
N ASN A 31 15.44 -12.48 -4.93
CA ASN A 31 16.47 -13.52 -5.13
C ASN A 31 17.76 -12.92 -5.76
N PRO A 32 18.53 -12.10 -5.02
CA PRO A 32 19.74 -11.49 -5.57
C PRO A 32 20.86 -12.53 -5.72
N THR A 33 21.57 -12.52 -6.85
CA THR A 33 22.68 -13.46 -7.12
C THR A 33 24.03 -13.00 -6.56
N ASP A 34 24.13 -11.74 -6.15
CA ASP A 34 25.36 -11.11 -5.70
C ASP A 34 25.42 -10.95 -4.18
N CYS A 35 24.63 -11.71 -3.42
CA CYS A 35 24.59 -11.64 -1.96
C CYS A 35 25.94 -11.90 -1.30
N SER A 36 26.22 -11.18 -0.22
CA SER A 36 27.36 -11.43 0.68
C SER A 36 26.83 -11.66 2.08
N MET A 37 26.75 -12.93 2.48
CA MET A 37 26.09 -13.34 3.72
C MET A 37 27.10 -13.47 4.87
N VAL A 38 26.81 -12.83 5.99
CA VAL A 38 27.52 -13.02 7.26
C VAL A 38 26.49 -13.20 8.37
N ASN A 39 26.54 -14.32 9.09
CA ASN A 39 25.59 -14.66 10.17
C ASN A 39 24.11 -14.55 9.75
N GLY A 40 23.77 -14.95 8.52
CA GLY A 40 22.41 -14.89 8.00
C GLY A 40 21.94 -13.49 7.56
N ILE A 41 22.82 -12.49 7.59
CA ILE A 41 22.54 -11.12 7.15
C ILE A 41 23.30 -10.84 5.85
N CYS A 42 22.62 -10.23 4.88
CA CYS A 42 23.22 -9.77 3.63
C CYS A 42 23.89 -8.42 3.82
N LEU A 43 25.20 -8.34 3.63
CA LEU A 43 25.97 -7.09 3.79
C LEU A 43 25.92 -6.17 2.56
N ARG A 44 25.31 -6.61 1.45
CA ARG A 44 25.19 -5.82 0.21
C ARG A 44 23.84 -5.14 0.05
N HIS A 45 22.78 -5.79 0.52
CA HIS A 45 21.40 -5.37 0.31
C HIS A 45 20.83 -4.69 1.54
N TYR A 46 21.09 -3.40 1.72
CA TYR A 46 20.65 -2.67 2.90
C TYR A 46 19.14 -2.37 2.89
N PRO A 47 18.45 -2.50 4.03
CA PRO A 47 17.08 -2.04 4.16
C PRO A 47 17.01 -0.51 4.03
N ARG A 48 15.82 0.03 3.74
CA ARG A 48 15.60 1.46 3.42
C ARG A 48 14.63 2.13 4.40
N HIS A 49 14.66 3.45 4.44
CA HIS A 49 13.55 4.21 4.99
C HIS A 49 12.39 4.11 4.01
N MET A 50 11.24 3.66 4.50
CA MET A 50 10.03 3.47 3.70
C MET A 50 8.86 4.18 4.34
N LEU A 51 7.95 4.68 3.50
CA LEU A 51 6.64 5.17 3.91
C LEU A 51 5.64 4.01 3.81
N GLN A 52 5.01 3.65 4.92
CA GLN A 52 3.88 2.72 4.93
C GLN A 52 2.59 3.50 5.08
N ILE A 53 1.67 3.37 4.13
CA ILE A 53 0.30 3.88 4.25
C ILE A 53 -0.56 2.79 4.87
N PHE A 54 -1.20 3.09 6.00
CA PHE A 54 -2.05 2.15 6.74
C PHE A 54 -3.50 2.20 6.27
N SER A 55 -4.00 3.40 5.99
CA SER A 55 -5.37 3.58 5.51
C SER A 55 -5.54 4.87 4.73
N LEU A 56 -6.49 4.81 3.80
CA LEU A 56 -7.14 5.95 3.18
C LEU A 56 -8.62 5.87 3.54
N LYS A 57 -9.15 6.87 4.22
CA LYS A 57 -10.54 6.89 4.69
C LYS A 57 -11.27 8.09 4.12
N LEU A 58 -12.45 7.86 3.54
CA LEU A 58 -13.31 8.94 3.07
C LEU A 58 -13.88 9.71 4.27
N ALA A 59 -13.25 10.81 4.63
CA ALA A 59 -13.55 11.53 5.87
C ALA A 59 -14.79 12.42 5.76
N LYS A 60 -15.02 12.99 4.58
CA LYS A 60 -16.13 13.90 4.31
C LYS A 60 -16.58 13.82 2.87
N ILE A 61 -17.89 13.88 2.66
CA ILE A 61 -18.56 14.04 1.35
C ILE A 61 -19.60 15.18 1.45
N PRO A 62 -20.22 15.61 0.34
CA PRO A 62 -21.27 16.61 0.39
C PRO A 62 -22.45 16.17 1.27
N VAL A 63 -23.02 17.12 2.01
CA VAL A 63 -24.12 16.84 2.95
C VAL A 63 -25.32 16.27 2.19
N GLY A 64 -25.86 15.15 2.68
CA GLY A 64 -27.03 14.50 2.10
C GLY A 64 -26.72 13.57 0.92
N ALA A 65 -25.45 13.41 0.52
CA ALA A 65 -25.08 12.53 -0.60
C ALA A 65 -25.32 11.03 -0.30
N GLY A 66 -25.23 10.60 0.96
CA GLY A 66 -25.37 9.19 1.33
C GLY A 66 -24.21 8.35 0.78
N LYS A 67 -24.47 7.58 -0.29
CA LYS A 67 -23.44 6.83 -1.02
C LYS A 67 -23.00 7.61 -2.27
N VAL A 68 -21.71 7.58 -2.56
CA VAL A 68 -21.10 8.26 -3.70
C VAL A 68 -20.26 7.28 -4.52
N GLU A 69 -20.17 7.51 -5.82
CA GLU A 69 -19.30 6.77 -6.73
C GLU A 69 -17.96 7.51 -6.87
N LEU A 70 -16.88 6.92 -6.35
CA LEU A 70 -15.53 7.51 -6.42
C LEU A 70 -14.73 6.94 -7.58
N TYR A 71 -13.99 7.80 -8.26
CA TYR A 71 -12.95 7.40 -9.21
C TYR A 71 -11.76 8.37 -9.17
N GLY A 72 -10.69 8.04 -9.90
CA GLY A 72 -9.45 8.80 -9.92
C GLY A 72 -8.30 8.03 -9.27
N TYR A 73 -7.26 8.73 -8.87
CA TYR A 73 -6.04 8.11 -8.36
C TYR A 73 -5.42 8.84 -7.16
N ILE A 74 -4.64 8.07 -6.40
CA ILE A 74 -3.71 8.56 -5.39
C ILE A 74 -2.41 7.79 -5.62
N ALA A 75 -1.29 8.49 -5.79
CA ALA A 75 0.00 7.90 -6.12
C ALA A 75 1.12 8.48 -5.28
N ALA A 76 2.09 7.64 -4.92
CA ALA A 76 3.35 8.09 -4.35
C ALA A 76 4.38 8.31 -5.47
N ARG A 77 5.07 9.45 -5.45
CA ARG A 77 6.30 9.68 -6.22
C ARG A 77 7.46 9.77 -5.24
N ASP A 78 8.31 8.77 -5.27
CA ASP A 78 9.49 8.68 -4.41
C ASP A 78 10.79 8.87 -5.18
N GLU A 79 11.92 8.91 -4.48
CA GLU A 79 13.20 9.19 -5.10
C GLU A 79 13.78 8.02 -5.92
N LEU A 80 13.16 6.83 -5.86
CA LEU A 80 13.56 5.69 -6.69
C LEU A 80 13.24 5.95 -8.15
N GLU A 81 12.02 6.40 -8.41
CA GLU A 81 11.53 6.71 -9.74
C GLU A 81 10.47 7.82 -9.64
N PRO A 82 10.60 8.93 -10.38
CA PRO A 82 9.69 10.09 -10.27
C PRO A 82 8.31 9.87 -10.92
N PHE A 83 7.89 8.62 -11.07
CA PHE A 83 6.67 8.17 -11.75
C PHE A 83 5.59 7.77 -10.73
N LEU A 84 4.36 7.61 -11.21
CA LEU A 84 3.19 7.34 -10.38
C LEU A 84 3.22 5.88 -9.88
N ASN A 85 3.64 5.68 -8.63
CA ASN A 85 3.36 4.43 -7.91
C ASN A 85 1.95 4.53 -7.32
N TYR A 86 0.94 4.13 -8.12
CA TYR A 86 -0.46 4.21 -7.72
C TYR A 86 -0.72 3.39 -6.46
N VAL A 87 -1.20 4.07 -5.41
CA VAL A 87 -1.75 3.48 -4.20
C VAL A 87 -3.22 3.17 -4.42
N VAL A 88 -3.92 4.07 -5.10
CA VAL A 88 -5.30 3.95 -5.58
C VAL A 88 -5.31 4.33 -7.06
N ASN A 89 -6.02 3.55 -7.88
CA ASN A 89 -6.28 3.87 -9.28
C ASN A 89 -7.61 3.24 -9.67
N ILE A 90 -8.65 4.05 -9.76
CA ILE A 90 -10.04 3.64 -9.99
C ILE A 90 -10.51 4.31 -11.27
N SER A 91 -10.97 3.50 -12.23
CA SER A 91 -11.51 4.01 -13.49
C SER A 91 -12.86 4.67 -13.28
N ARG A 92 -13.16 5.71 -14.06
CA ARG A 92 -14.50 6.31 -14.12
C ARG A 92 -15.56 5.33 -14.64
N ASP A 93 -15.14 4.37 -15.48
CA ASP A 93 -16.02 3.36 -16.08
C ASP A 93 -16.44 2.29 -15.06
N ASP A 94 -15.62 2.07 -14.02
CA ASP A 94 -15.87 1.13 -12.93
C ASP A 94 -15.61 1.81 -11.57
N PRO A 95 -16.47 2.75 -11.15
CA PRO A 95 -16.24 3.56 -9.97
C PRO A 95 -16.53 2.77 -8.69
N PHE A 96 -15.89 3.17 -7.60
CA PHE A 96 -16.04 2.53 -6.30
C PHE A 96 -17.16 3.23 -5.49
N THR A 97 -18.29 2.55 -5.27
CA THR A 97 -19.40 3.06 -4.47
C THR A 97 -19.09 2.97 -2.97
N VAL A 98 -19.14 4.10 -2.26
CA VAL A 98 -18.79 4.18 -0.83
C VAL A 98 -19.61 5.22 -0.08
N GLU A 99 -19.57 5.15 1.24
CA GLU A 99 -20.17 6.14 2.14
C GLU A 99 -19.09 6.86 2.97
N GLN A 100 -19.50 7.93 3.64
CA GLN A 100 -18.60 8.63 4.55
C GLN A 100 -18.11 7.69 5.65
N GLY A 101 -16.80 7.63 5.83
CA GLY A 101 -16.13 6.78 6.81
C GLY A 101 -15.63 5.45 6.24
N SER A 102 -15.98 5.09 5.00
CA SER A 102 -15.46 3.89 4.34
C SER A 102 -13.95 3.98 4.08
N LEU A 103 -13.29 2.83 4.13
CA LEU A 103 -11.90 2.67 3.69
C LEU A 103 -11.85 2.57 2.17
N ILE A 104 -10.78 3.12 1.58
CA ILE A 104 -10.47 3.01 0.16
C ILE A 104 -9.40 1.92 0.01
N ASN A 105 -9.68 0.94 -0.84
CA ASN A 105 -8.76 -0.17 -1.08
C ASN A 105 -7.45 0.32 -1.70
N MET A 106 -6.33 -0.14 -1.15
CA MET A 106 -4.98 0.27 -1.55
C MET A 106 -4.22 -0.90 -2.16
N ALA A 107 -3.55 -0.65 -3.29
CA ALA A 107 -2.73 -1.64 -3.96
C ALA A 107 -1.49 -0.98 -4.58
N PRO A 108 -0.56 -0.45 -3.75
CA PRO A 108 0.70 0.08 -4.27
C PRO A 108 1.43 -0.98 -5.11
N LYS A 109 1.93 -0.56 -6.27
CA LYS A 109 2.64 -1.45 -7.20
C LYS A 109 3.91 -2.02 -6.58
N ARG A 110 4.56 -1.21 -5.73
CA ARG A 110 5.78 -1.50 -4.97
C ARG A 110 5.84 -0.67 -3.69
N GLY A 111 6.78 -0.99 -2.82
CA GLY A 111 7.08 -0.25 -1.61
C GLY A 111 7.52 1.19 -1.92
N ILE A 112 7.19 2.11 -1.01
CA ILE A 112 7.41 3.54 -1.18
C ILE A 112 8.66 3.93 -0.38
N ARG A 113 9.67 4.46 -1.06
CA ARG A 113 10.89 4.96 -0.42
C ARG A 113 10.66 6.34 0.19
N LEU A 114 11.31 6.59 1.33
CA LEU A 114 11.26 7.88 2.03
C LEU A 114 12.68 8.29 2.45
N ASP A 115 13.48 8.86 1.54
CA ASP A 115 14.83 9.34 1.89
C ASP A 115 14.79 10.79 2.39
N TYR A 116 14.29 11.72 1.59
CA TYR A 116 14.17 13.14 1.94
C TYR A 116 12.70 13.54 2.00
N GLY A 117 11.94 13.15 0.99
CA GLY A 117 10.51 13.39 0.93
C GLY A 117 9.84 12.67 -0.24
N THR A 118 8.66 12.13 0.05
CA THR A 118 7.79 11.50 -0.94
C THR A 118 6.66 12.46 -1.27
N LEU A 119 6.37 12.62 -2.56
CA LEU A 119 5.16 13.33 -2.99
C LEU A 119 3.99 12.36 -3.01
N ILE A 120 2.87 12.76 -2.44
CA ILE A 120 1.59 12.07 -2.57
C ILE A 120 0.74 12.92 -3.50
N GLU A 121 0.63 12.50 -4.76
CA GLU A 121 -0.18 13.12 -5.79
C GLU A 121 -1.56 12.48 -5.83
N TYR A 122 -2.60 13.29 -5.98
CA TYR A 122 -3.97 12.80 -5.98
C TYR A 122 -4.85 13.64 -6.90
N ASP A 123 -5.72 12.94 -7.61
CA ASP A 123 -6.85 13.51 -8.35
C ASP A 123 -7.99 12.49 -8.19
N MET A 124 -8.87 12.76 -7.22
CA MET A 124 -10.03 11.93 -6.91
C MET A 124 -11.29 12.73 -7.14
N LYS A 125 -12.30 12.09 -7.75
CA LYS A 125 -13.56 12.72 -8.15
C LYS A 125 -14.75 11.88 -7.70
N ILE A 126 -15.88 12.55 -7.48
CA ILE A 126 -17.20 11.92 -7.28
C ILE A 126 -17.94 11.99 -8.61
N LYS A 127 -18.32 10.83 -9.14
CA LYS A 127 -19.13 10.72 -10.34
C LYS A 127 -20.56 11.18 -10.05
N THR A 128 -21.05 12.15 -10.81
CA THR A 128 -22.40 12.72 -10.67
C THR A 128 -23.17 12.81 -11.99
N GLY A 129 -22.48 12.72 -13.13
CA GLY A 129 -23.10 12.82 -14.46
C GLY A 129 -22.58 11.79 -15.47
N GLU A 130 -23.05 11.92 -16.70
CA GLU A 130 -22.57 11.09 -17.82
C GLU A 130 -21.16 11.49 -18.26
N GLN A 131 -20.84 12.78 -18.21
CA GLN A 131 -19.56 13.33 -18.68
C GLN A 131 -18.66 13.75 -17.51
N GLU A 132 -17.36 13.55 -17.66
CA GLU A 132 -16.36 13.86 -16.62
C GLU A 132 -16.39 15.33 -16.17
N LYS A 133 -16.75 16.25 -17.06
CA LYS A 133 -16.84 17.68 -16.77
C LYS A 133 -17.92 18.04 -15.74
N ASP A 134 -18.91 17.16 -15.56
CA ASP A 134 -20.05 17.35 -14.67
C ASP A 134 -19.80 16.71 -13.29
N ASP A 135 -18.64 16.04 -13.12
CA ASP A 135 -18.25 15.35 -11.89
C ASP A 135 -17.61 16.31 -10.87
N LEU A 136 -17.74 15.97 -9.59
CA LEU A 136 -17.26 16.82 -8.50
C LEU A 136 -15.84 16.47 -8.10
N GLN A 137 -14.95 17.46 -8.02
CA GLN A 137 -13.58 17.26 -7.54
C GLN A 137 -13.57 16.97 -6.04
N LEU A 138 -13.27 15.74 -5.63
CA LEU A 138 -13.17 15.39 -4.21
C LEU A 138 -11.91 15.98 -3.59
N ILE A 139 -10.75 15.67 -4.18
CA ILE A 139 -9.42 16.21 -3.85
C ILE A 139 -8.60 16.29 -5.14
N ASP A 140 -7.79 17.33 -5.29
CA ASP A 140 -6.81 17.49 -6.37
C ASP A 140 -5.56 18.17 -5.80
N GLY A 141 -4.38 17.68 -6.16
CA GLY A 141 -3.10 18.30 -5.83
C GLY A 141 -2.03 17.34 -5.35
N VAL A 142 -1.08 17.89 -4.60
CA VAL A 142 0.11 17.18 -4.14
C VAL A 142 0.39 17.56 -2.68
N SER A 143 0.63 16.54 -1.85
CA SER A 143 1.14 16.67 -0.50
C SER A 143 2.56 16.12 -0.40
N VAL A 144 3.37 16.63 0.52
CA VAL A 144 4.74 16.13 0.75
C VAL A 144 4.83 15.48 2.12
N ILE A 145 5.31 14.25 2.17
CA ILE A 145 5.66 13.56 3.41
C ILE A 145 7.18 13.51 3.49
N GLY A 146 7.75 14.30 4.40
CA GLY A 146 9.20 14.42 4.57
C GLY A 146 9.76 13.52 5.66
N LEU A 147 11.02 13.09 5.50
CA LEU A 147 11.74 12.34 6.53
C LEU A 147 11.80 13.11 7.85
N MET A 148 12.10 14.41 7.78
CA MET A 148 12.27 15.27 8.97
C MET A 148 10.96 15.57 9.71
N GLY A 149 9.81 15.48 9.04
CA GLY A 149 8.49 15.73 9.63
C GLY A 149 7.83 14.48 10.21
N THR A 150 8.50 13.33 10.16
CA THR A 150 7.97 12.03 10.60
C THR A 150 8.88 11.38 11.63
N VAL A 151 8.31 10.49 12.44
CA VAL A 151 9.03 9.72 13.47
C VAL A 151 8.93 8.24 13.11
N ASP A 152 10.03 7.51 13.29
CA ASP A 152 10.07 6.07 13.06
C ASP A 152 9.02 5.35 13.89
N ARG A 153 8.24 4.47 13.25
CA ARG A 153 7.17 3.67 13.86
C ARG A 153 6.17 4.50 14.67
N SER A 154 5.87 5.71 14.22
CA SER A 154 4.78 6.52 14.75
C SER A 154 3.78 6.76 13.63
N VAL A 155 2.62 6.14 13.74
CA VAL A 155 1.53 6.44 12.80
C VAL A 155 1.05 7.87 13.05
N PHE A 156 0.89 8.60 11.97
CA PHE A 156 0.22 9.89 11.95
C PHE A 156 -0.98 9.81 11.01
N THR A 157 -1.99 10.64 11.27
CA THR A 157 -3.14 10.81 10.38
C THR A 157 -3.22 12.27 9.95
N SER A 158 -3.22 12.49 8.64
CA SER A 158 -3.40 13.81 8.04
C SER A 158 -4.68 13.84 7.23
N ARG A 159 -5.38 14.98 7.25
CA ARG A 159 -6.59 15.19 6.45
C ARG A 159 -6.26 15.99 5.19
N ILE A 160 -6.52 15.40 4.03
CA ILE A 160 -6.48 16.08 2.73
C ILE A 160 -7.87 16.65 2.48
N ILE A 161 -7.98 17.98 2.49
CA ILE A 161 -9.22 18.71 2.26
C ILE A 161 -9.27 19.10 0.79
N GLY A 162 -10.38 18.79 0.12
CA GLY A 162 -10.68 19.30 -1.22
C GLY A 162 -12.04 19.98 -1.26
N ASP A 163 -12.49 20.29 -2.47
CA ASP A 163 -13.63 21.17 -2.69
C ASP A 163 -14.96 20.53 -2.26
N TYR A 164 -15.13 19.24 -2.60
CA TYR A 164 -16.36 18.50 -2.32
C TYR A 164 -16.21 17.40 -1.26
N GLY A 165 -15.06 17.34 -0.56
CA GLY A 165 -14.90 16.40 0.53
C GLY A 165 -13.50 16.36 1.13
N ALA A 166 -13.18 15.27 1.81
CA ALA A 166 -11.87 15.07 2.41
C ALA A 166 -11.53 13.59 2.51
N ILE A 167 -10.24 13.27 2.38
CA ILE A 167 -9.68 11.93 2.64
C ILE A 167 -8.69 12.04 3.78
N ASP A 168 -8.82 11.18 4.79
CA ASP A 168 -7.81 11.01 5.83
C ASP A 168 -6.80 9.95 5.37
N ILE A 169 -5.52 10.31 5.40
CA ILE A 169 -4.39 9.40 5.15
C ILE A 169 -3.70 9.10 6.47
N SER A 170 -3.61 7.82 6.83
CA SER A 170 -2.80 7.35 7.96
C SER A 170 -1.55 6.66 7.45
N ALA A 171 -0.37 7.09 7.91
CA ALA A 171 0.90 6.55 7.45
C ALA A 171 1.97 6.57 8.57
N SER A 172 3.04 5.81 8.39
CA SER A 172 4.23 5.84 9.25
C SER A 172 5.49 5.81 8.42
N ARG A 173 6.52 6.50 8.90
CA ARG A 173 7.90 6.21 8.50
C ARG A 173 8.33 4.90 9.17
N LEU A 174 9.00 4.04 8.39
CA LEU A 174 9.65 2.83 8.88
C LEU A 174 11.13 2.86 8.51
N ASP A 175 11.98 2.99 9.52
CA ASP A 175 13.43 2.98 9.36
C ASP A 175 13.92 1.54 9.21
N ARG A 176 14.89 1.34 8.31
CA ARG A 176 15.46 0.00 8.02
C ARG A 176 14.37 -1.03 7.68
N ALA A 177 13.41 -0.64 6.85
CA ALA A 177 12.38 -1.49 6.32
C ALA A 177 12.76 -2.23 5.03
N VAL A 178 12.03 -3.33 4.80
CA VAL A 178 12.05 -4.12 3.58
C VAL A 178 10.65 -4.15 2.99
N GLU A 179 10.56 -4.29 1.67
CA GLU A 179 9.30 -4.54 0.99
C GLU A 179 8.90 -6.00 1.21
N VAL A 180 7.67 -6.20 1.65
CA VAL A 180 7.04 -7.49 1.85
C VAL A 180 5.81 -7.55 0.96
N THR A 181 5.81 -8.50 0.04
CA THR A 181 4.72 -8.76 -0.86
C THR A 181 3.94 -9.97 -0.36
N VAL A 182 2.62 -9.82 -0.22
CA VAL A 182 1.70 -10.85 0.22
C VAL A 182 0.80 -11.24 -0.95
N GLU A 183 0.80 -12.52 -1.30
CA GLU A 183 -0.08 -13.11 -2.29
C GLU A 183 -0.87 -14.24 -1.63
N VAL A 184 -2.20 -14.20 -1.74
CA VAL A 184 -3.08 -15.21 -1.13
C VAL A 184 -3.87 -15.90 -2.23
N THR A 185 -3.79 -17.23 -2.26
CA THR A 185 -4.65 -18.06 -3.11
C THR A 185 -5.65 -18.80 -2.24
N VAL A 186 -6.93 -18.67 -2.55
CA VAL A 186 -8.02 -19.39 -1.89
C VAL A 186 -8.39 -20.61 -2.73
N SER A 187 -8.46 -21.77 -2.11
CA SER A 187 -8.83 -23.04 -2.74
C SER A 187 -9.73 -23.87 -1.82
N GLU A 188 -10.26 -24.99 -2.32
CA GLU A 188 -11.08 -25.93 -1.52
C GLU A 188 -12.26 -25.24 -0.79
N VAL A 189 -12.89 -24.26 -1.45
CA VAL A 189 -14.02 -23.49 -0.91
C VAL A 189 -15.23 -24.39 -0.71
N GLN A 190 -15.71 -24.51 0.53
CA GLN A 190 -16.84 -25.36 0.92
C GLN A 190 -18.18 -24.63 0.88
N ASP A 191 -18.20 -23.33 1.21
CA ASP A 191 -19.39 -22.49 1.28
C ASP A 191 -19.03 -21.02 0.95
N ILE A 192 -20.03 -20.18 0.76
CA ILE A 192 -19.87 -18.74 0.60
C ILE A 192 -19.59 -18.11 1.97
N PHE A 193 -18.50 -17.36 2.08
CA PHE A 193 -18.14 -16.65 3.30
C PHE A 193 -17.61 -15.25 3.03
N HIS A 194 -17.72 -14.38 4.02
CA HIS A 194 -17.06 -13.09 4.04
C HIS A 194 -15.65 -13.23 4.63
N LEU A 195 -14.65 -12.63 3.98
CA LEU A 195 -13.26 -12.63 4.43
C LEU A 195 -12.79 -11.20 4.66
N CYS A 196 -12.32 -10.91 5.88
CA CYS A 196 -11.49 -9.75 6.16
C CYS A 196 -10.04 -10.21 6.38
N LEU A 197 -9.12 -9.79 5.51
CA LEU A 197 -7.69 -10.00 5.66
C LEU A 197 -7.03 -8.71 6.17
N GLY A 198 -6.63 -8.72 7.44
CA GLY A 198 -5.85 -7.65 8.06
C GLY A 198 -4.36 -7.99 8.08
N CYS A 199 -3.52 -6.97 7.98
CA CYS A 199 -2.07 -7.05 8.16
C CYS A 199 -1.63 -6.10 9.27
N PHE A 200 -0.79 -6.59 10.18
CA PHE A 200 -0.26 -5.86 11.32
C PHE A 200 1.26 -5.91 11.30
N ILE A 201 1.89 -4.79 11.64
CA ILE A 201 3.34 -4.66 11.71
C ILE A 201 3.72 -4.54 13.19
N SER A 202 4.64 -5.39 13.65
CA SER A 202 5.14 -5.36 15.02
C SER A 202 5.59 -3.97 15.45
N GLY A 203 5.09 -3.53 16.61
CA GLY A 203 5.37 -2.21 17.18
C GLY A 203 4.43 -1.11 16.70
N LEU A 204 3.44 -1.43 15.87
CA LEU A 204 2.37 -0.53 15.42
C LEU A 204 1.01 -1.14 15.75
N HIS A 205 0.01 -0.31 15.99
CA HIS A 205 -1.31 -0.76 16.44
C HIS A 205 -2.38 -0.71 15.33
N GLU A 206 -2.02 -0.17 14.18
CA GLU A 206 -2.91 0.09 13.06
C GLU A 206 -2.97 -1.11 12.11
N GLU A 207 -4.20 -1.53 11.80
CA GLU A 207 -4.48 -2.56 10.80
C GLU A 207 -4.32 -1.98 9.39
N ILE A 208 -3.58 -2.68 8.54
CA ILE A 208 -3.61 -2.49 7.09
C ILE A 208 -4.61 -3.49 6.52
N ARG A 209 -5.74 -3.01 6.01
CA ARG A 209 -6.73 -3.89 5.40
C ARG A 209 -6.31 -4.28 3.98
N LEU A 210 -5.95 -5.55 3.80
CA LEU A 210 -5.54 -6.08 2.50
C LEU A 210 -6.78 -6.50 1.70
N PHE A 211 -7.72 -7.20 2.31
CA PHE A 211 -8.92 -7.68 1.65
C PHE A 211 -10.14 -7.56 2.56
N ASP A 212 -11.28 -7.21 1.96
CA ASP A 212 -12.57 -7.12 2.63
C ASP A 212 -13.66 -7.46 1.60
N GLY A 213 -14.28 -8.64 1.73
CA GLY A 213 -15.35 -9.03 0.82
C GLY A 213 -15.68 -10.52 0.79
N THR A 214 -16.63 -10.89 -0.06
CA THR A 214 -17.17 -12.25 -0.15
C THR A 214 -16.31 -13.15 -1.05
N ILE A 215 -16.15 -14.40 -0.62
CA ILE A 215 -15.53 -15.51 -1.34
C ILE A 215 -16.59 -16.60 -1.53
N GLY A 216 -16.89 -16.96 -2.77
CA GLY A 216 -17.78 -18.08 -3.10
C GLY A 216 -17.14 -19.15 -3.99
N GLU A 217 -15.93 -18.90 -4.50
CA GLU A 217 -15.21 -19.82 -5.38
C GLU A 217 -13.69 -19.68 -5.20
N PRO A 218 -12.91 -20.72 -5.53
CA PRO A 218 -11.46 -20.66 -5.54
C PRO A 218 -10.92 -19.54 -6.42
N ARG A 219 -10.05 -18.69 -5.87
CA ARG A 219 -9.42 -17.58 -6.61
C ARG A 219 -8.12 -17.10 -5.96
N GLY A 220 -7.26 -16.50 -6.78
CA GLY A 220 -6.19 -15.64 -6.28
C GLY A 220 -6.74 -14.29 -5.84
N LEU A 221 -6.29 -13.79 -4.70
CA LEU A 221 -6.50 -12.40 -4.31
C LEU A 221 -5.47 -11.50 -5.00
N LYS A 222 -5.66 -10.18 -4.89
CA LYS A 222 -4.68 -9.21 -5.38
C LYS A 222 -3.36 -9.38 -4.63
N ARG A 223 -2.28 -8.94 -5.26
CA ARG A 223 -0.96 -8.81 -4.63
C ARG A 223 -0.94 -7.57 -3.75
N TYR A 224 -0.48 -7.71 -2.51
CA TYR A 224 -0.37 -6.61 -1.55
C TYR A 224 1.07 -6.31 -1.23
N VAL A 225 1.43 -5.03 -1.15
CA VAL A 225 2.79 -4.60 -0.84
C VAL A 225 2.79 -3.79 0.47
N VAL A 226 3.61 -4.24 1.40
CA VAL A 226 3.72 -3.68 2.76
C VAL A 226 5.20 -3.51 3.10
N ALA A 227 5.56 -2.37 3.69
CA ALA A 227 6.88 -2.14 4.27
C ALA A 227 6.91 -2.69 5.70
N VAL A 228 7.93 -3.47 6.04
CA VAL A 228 8.09 -4.08 7.37
C VAL A 228 9.51 -3.85 7.85
N VAL A 229 9.68 -3.44 9.12
CA VAL A 229 11.02 -3.18 9.65
C VAL A 229 11.80 -4.49 9.75
N MET A 230 13.01 -4.52 9.20
CA MET A 230 13.85 -5.69 9.20
C MET A 230 14.09 -6.21 10.62
N GLY A 231 13.93 -7.53 10.82
CA GLY A 231 14.06 -8.20 12.12
C GLY A 231 12.79 -8.16 12.98
N THR A 232 11.72 -7.50 12.53
CA THR A 232 10.40 -7.52 13.19
C THR A 232 9.43 -8.46 12.46
N GLN A 233 8.25 -8.70 13.04
CA GLN A 233 7.23 -9.56 12.45
C GLN A 233 6.12 -8.76 11.75
N MET A 234 5.61 -9.36 10.68
CA MET A 234 4.34 -9.01 10.06
C MET A 234 3.33 -10.12 10.37
N ASP A 235 2.20 -9.75 10.93
CA ASP A 235 1.12 -10.67 11.28
C ASP A 235 -0.05 -10.50 10.31
N LEU A 236 -0.48 -11.60 9.69
CA LEU A 236 -1.67 -11.64 8.86
C LEU A 236 -2.80 -12.29 9.63
N LYS A 237 -3.96 -11.65 9.55
CA LYS A 237 -5.15 -12.00 10.33
C LYS A 237 -6.32 -12.23 9.38
N PHE A 238 -6.77 -13.47 9.32
CA PHE A 238 -7.87 -13.94 8.48
C PHE A 238 -9.10 -14.07 9.36
N LYS A 239 -10.06 -13.15 9.20
CA LYS A 239 -11.39 -13.27 9.81
C LYS A 239 -12.34 -13.79 8.76
N VAL A 240 -12.90 -14.97 9.01
CA VAL A 240 -13.88 -15.63 8.14
C VAL A 240 -15.21 -15.57 8.84
N ASP A 241 -16.24 -15.09 8.14
CA ASP A 241 -17.61 -15.02 8.65
C ASP A 241 -18.56 -15.64 7.65
N ALA A 242 -19.27 -16.69 8.07
CA ALA A 242 -20.24 -17.40 7.26
C ALA A 242 -21.55 -17.53 8.03
N GLU A 243 -22.68 -17.36 7.32
CA GLU A 243 -24.01 -17.48 7.92
C GLU A 243 -24.25 -18.87 8.54
N SER A 244 -23.62 -19.90 7.98
CA SER A 244 -23.82 -21.31 8.33
C SER A 244 -23.11 -21.77 9.62
N SER A 245 -22.04 -21.09 10.06
CA SER A 245 -21.24 -21.53 11.20
C SER A 245 -20.56 -20.42 12.02
N GLY A 246 -20.87 -19.15 11.75
CA GLY A 246 -20.40 -18.00 12.52
C GLY A 246 -18.98 -17.54 12.15
N CYS A 247 -18.40 -16.69 13.00
CA CYS A 247 -17.11 -16.06 12.74
C CYS A 247 -15.92 -16.84 13.35
N SER A 248 -14.92 -17.14 12.53
CA SER A 248 -13.64 -17.74 12.94
C SER A 248 -12.45 -16.84 12.58
N GLU A 249 -11.35 -17.01 13.30
CA GLU A 249 -10.16 -16.18 13.16
C GLU A 249 -8.89 -17.03 13.13
N HIS A 250 -8.03 -16.78 12.14
CA HIS A 250 -6.76 -17.46 11.97
C HIS A 250 -5.63 -16.45 11.74
N CYS A 251 -4.46 -16.72 12.33
CA CYS A 251 -3.31 -15.83 12.22
C CYS A 251 -2.07 -16.57 11.73
N CYS A 252 -1.21 -15.88 10.98
CA CYS A 252 0.14 -16.32 10.66
C CYS A 252 1.11 -15.15 10.70
N SER A 253 2.38 -15.45 11.01
CA SER A 253 3.39 -14.43 11.27
C SER A 253 4.63 -14.69 10.43
N PHE A 254 5.20 -13.63 9.88
CA PHE A 254 6.40 -13.69 9.05
C PHE A 254 7.44 -12.69 9.54
N THR A 255 8.63 -13.17 9.88
CA THR A 255 9.76 -12.29 10.20
C THR A 255 10.27 -11.63 8.92
N ALA A 256 10.55 -10.33 8.99
CA ALA A 256 11.10 -9.55 7.90
C ALA A 256 12.63 -9.71 7.80
N HIS A 257 13.08 -10.25 6.67
CA HIS A 257 14.48 -10.38 6.26
C HIS A 257 14.71 -9.62 4.94
N GLN A 258 15.97 -9.43 4.54
CA GLN A 258 16.32 -8.61 3.36
C GLN A 258 15.80 -9.16 2.03
N HIS A 259 15.72 -10.49 1.91
CA HIS A 259 15.30 -11.18 0.69
C HIS A 259 14.75 -12.56 1.03
N GLY A 260 14.19 -13.24 0.02
CA GLY A 260 13.66 -14.59 0.12
C GLY A 260 12.14 -14.66 0.20
N HIS A 261 11.64 -15.90 0.20
CA HIS A 261 10.22 -16.22 0.18
C HIS A 261 9.85 -17.13 1.36
N ALA A 262 8.59 -17.12 1.75
CA ALA A 262 8.02 -18.05 2.71
C ALA A 262 6.56 -18.31 2.34
N ASP A 263 6.17 -19.58 2.38
CA ASP A 263 4.81 -20.01 2.05
C ASP A 263 4.18 -20.66 3.29
N GLN A 264 2.90 -20.41 3.51
CA GLN A 264 2.13 -21.03 4.58
C GLN A 264 0.73 -21.38 4.10
N LEU A 265 0.34 -22.63 4.31
CA LEU A 265 -1.02 -23.11 4.06
C LEU A 265 -1.82 -23.04 5.36
N ILE A 266 -2.94 -22.34 5.33
CA ILE A 266 -3.92 -22.29 6.42
C ILE A 266 -5.15 -23.06 5.95
N LYS A 267 -5.52 -24.12 6.67
CA LYS A 267 -6.75 -24.86 6.43
C LYS A 267 -7.79 -24.43 7.45
N THR A 268 -8.98 -24.11 6.95
CA THR A 268 -10.15 -23.79 7.76
C THR A 268 -11.30 -24.69 7.32
N ASP A 269 -12.40 -24.69 8.07
CA ASP A 269 -13.60 -25.45 7.71
C ASP A 269 -14.26 -24.91 6.42
N PHE A 270 -13.91 -23.69 6.00
CA PHE A 270 -14.51 -22.99 4.86
C PHE A 270 -13.68 -23.07 3.59
N ALA A 271 -12.36 -22.94 3.71
CA ALA A 271 -11.43 -22.92 2.61
C ALA A 271 -9.98 -23.16 3.07
N SER A 272 -9.13 -23.47 2.10
CA SER A 272 -7.69 -23.47 2.22
C SER A 272 -7.10 -22.17 1.67
N PHE A 273 -6.26 -21.51 2.46
CA PHE A 273 -5.55 -20.28 2.09
C PHE A 273 -4.06 -20.56 1.97
N LEU A 274 -3.53 -20.52 0.74
CA LEU A 274 -2.09 -20.53 0.51
C LEU A 274 -1.57 -19.09 0.51
N VAL A 275 -0.82 -18.74 1.53
CA VAL A 275 -0.18 -17.44 1.70
C VAL A 275 1.26 -17.55 1.22
N LYS A 276 1.63 -16.73 0.24
CA LYS A 276 3.02 -16.57 -0.21
C LYS A 276 3.51 -15.19 0.18
N VAL A 277 4.66 -15.14 0.84
CA VAL A 277 5.28 -13.91 1.31
C VAL A 277 6.65 -13.80 0.69
N THR A 278 6.85 -12.76 -0.11
CA THR A 278 8.13 -12.45 -0.75
C THR A 278 8.71 -11.19 -0.14
N ARG A 279 9.98 -11.24 0.26
CA ARG A 279 10.70 -10.12 0.86
C ARG A 279 11.72 -9.59 -0.13
N SER A 280 11.85 -8.28 -0.22
CA SER A 280 12.80 -7.63 -1.10
C SER A 280 13.25 -6.31 -0.49
N VAL A 281 14.54 -6.01 -0.56
CA VAL A 281 14.99 -4.63 -0.36
C VAL A 281 14.59 -3.77 -1.55
N LEU A 282 14.38 -2.48 -1.33
CA LEU A 282 14.21 -1.55 -2.45
C LEU A 282 15.57 -1.29 -3.14
N PRO A 283 15.60 -1.15 -4.49
CA PRO A 283 16.81 -0.87 -5.24
C PRO A 283 17.57 0.35 -4.72
N ASN A 284 18.89 0.36 -4.93
CA ASN A 284 19.64 1.61 -4.83
C ASN A 284 19.54 2.37 -6.16
N LYS A 285 19.36 3.69 -6.13
CA LYS A 285 19.30 4.53 -7.34
C LYS A 285 20.57 4.40 -8.19
N LYS A 286 21.74 4.24 -7.54
CA LYS A 286 23.02 3.98 -8.22
C LYS A 286 23.06 2.66 -9.00
N ASN A 287 22.28 1.65 -8.57
CA ASN A 287 22.24 0.34 -9.24
C ASN A 287 21.31 0.33 -10.46
N LEU A 288 20.41 1.31 -10.59
CA LEU A 288 19.47 1.42 -11.71
C LEU A 288 20.09 2.07 -12.96
N PHE A 289 21.12 2.91 -12.80
CA PHE A 289 21.79 3.64 -13.89
C PHE A 289 23.28 3.30 -14.04
N GLY A 290 23.77 2.27 -13.34
CA GLY A 290 25.19 1.97 -13.18
C GLY A 290 25.80 0.90 -14.11
N ALA A 291 25.09 0.43 -15.14
CA ALA A 291 25.73 -0.40 -16.16
C ALA A 291 26.41 0.53 -17.20
N PRO A 292 27.75 0.56 -17.31
CA PRO A 292 28.35 1.19 -18.49
C PRO A 292 27.89 0.40 -19.70
N ALA A 293 27.36 1.10 -20.71
CA ALA A 293 27.09 0.52 -22.01
C ALA A 293 28.34 -0.27 -22.43
N LYS A 294 28.19 -1.58 -22.64
CA LYS A 294 29.25 -2.37 -23.26
C LYS A 294 29.56 -1.69 -24.59
N ARG A 295 30.75 -1.10 -24.68
CA ARG A 295 31.29 -0.64 -25.95
C ARG A 295 31.42 -1.91 -26.80
N VAL A 296 30.59 -2.00 -27.84
CA VAL A 296 30.79 -2.99 -28.89
C VAL A 296 32.04 -2.52 -29.62
N GLU A 297 33.14 -3.27 -29.46
CA GLU A 297 34.28 -3.21 -30.38
C GLU A 297 33.91 -3.91 -31.69
#